data_AF-A0A8K0CM60-F1
#
_entry.id   AF-A0A8K0CM60-F1
#
_cell.length_a   1.000
_cell.length_b   1.000
_cell.length_c   1.000
_cell.angle_alpha   90.00
_cell.angle_beta   90.00
_cell.angle_gamma   90.00
#
_symmetry.space_group_name_H-M   'P 1'
#
loop_
_entity.id
_entity.type
_entity.pdbx_description
1 polymer ?
#
loop_
_entity_poly.entity_id
_entity_poly.type
_entity_poly.pdbx_seq_one_letter_code
_entity_poly.pdbx_strand_id
1 'polypeptide(L)' 'MRPMNINEKWIIVKSSIASRLENRALRWYGHVSRMGEERWPKRILEWSPRGRRRGQPAVKWKTYITKTMEGKGLEEGD' A
#
# COMPACT_ATOMS: atom_id res chain seq x y z
N MET A 1 -14.12 -12.58 -15.58
CA MET A 1 -13.03 -11.57 -15.48
C MET A 1 -12.82 -10.98 -16.89
N ARG A 2 -13.09 -9.69 -17.12
CA ARG A 2 -13.04 -9.10 -18.48
C ARG A 2 -11.59 -8.87 -18.91
N PRO A 3 -11.16 -9.31 -20.11
CA PRO A 3 -9.82 -9.00 -20.60
C PRO A 3 -9.69 -7.50 -20.90
N MET A 4 -8.58 -6.90 -20.45
CA MET A 4 -8.28 -5.48 -20.69
C MET A 4 -8.06 -5.19 -22.18
N ASN A 5 -8.60 -4.06 -22.63
CA ASN A 5 -8.39 -3.55 -23.98
C ASN A 5 -6.97 -2.95 -24.12
N ILE A 6 -6.56 -2.70 -25.37
CA ILE A 6 -5.22 -2.20 -25.72
C ILE A 6 -4.90 -0.84 -25.09
N ASN A 7 -5.85 0.10 -25.06
CA ASN A 7 -5.68 1.42 -24.45
C ASN A 7 -5.46 1.32 -22.94
N GLU A 8 -6.20 0.43 -22.28
CA GLU A 8 -6.03 0.16 -20.85
C GLU A 8 -4.64 -0.45 -20.55
N LYS A 9 -4.15 -1.34 -21.42
CA LYS A 9 -2.77 -1.86 -21.35
C LYS A 9 -1.75 -0.74 -21.53
N TRP A 10 -1.93 0.16 -22.48
CA TRP A 10 -1.03 1.29 -22.72
C TRP A 10 -0.99 2.29 -21.56
N ILE A 11 -2.12 2.56 -20.90
CA ILE A 11 -2.17 3.40 -19.70
C ILE A 11 -1.34 2.76 -18.57
N ILE A 12 -1.43 1.45 -18.38
CA ILE A 12 -0.59 0.74 -17.40
C ILE A 12 0.89 0.81 -17.78
N VAL A 13 1.23 0.62 -19.04
CA VAL A 13 2.63 0.67 -19.51
C VAL A 13 3.20 2.09 -19.41
N LYS A 14 2.39 3.12 -19.67
CA LYS A 14 2.78 4.53 -19.50
C LYS A 14 2.84 4.97 -18.04
N SER A 15 2.25 4.23 -17.11
CA SER A 15 2.37 4.54 -15.68
C SER A 15 3.80 4.32 -15.21
N SER A 16 4.33 5.27 -14.44
CA SER A 16 5.69 5.16 -13.91
C SER A 16 5.85 3.90 -13.03
N ILE A 17 7.06 3.36 -12.96
CA ILE A 17 7.37 2.22 -12.07
C ILE A 17 6.99 2.55 -10.62
N ALA A 18 7.22 3.80 -10.18
CA ALA A 18 6.84 4.28 -8.86
C ALA A 18 5.31 4.19 -8.65
N SER A 19 4.51 4.66 -9.60
CA SER A 19 3.05 4.59 -9.52
C SER A 19 2.54 3.14 -9.47
N ARG A 20 3.20 2.21 -10.17
CA ARG A 20 2.86 0.77 -10.11
C ARG A 20 3.20 0.17 -8.74
N LEU A 21 4.31 0.58 -8.13
CA LEU A 21 4.71 0.14 -6.79
C LEU A 21 3.72 0.66 -5.74
N GLU A 22 3.39 1.95 -5.78
CA GLU A 22 2.39 2.59 -4.93
C GLU A 22 1.04 1.86 -4.98
N ASN A 23 0.53 1.61 -6.19
CA ASN A 23 -0.75 0.92 -6.37
C ASN A 23 -0.73 -0.51 -5.83
N ARG A 24 0.39 -1.23 -5.95
CA ARG A 24 0.54 -2.56 -5.37
C ARG A 24 0.59 -2.51 -3.84
N ALA A 25 1.31 -1.53 -3.29
CA ALA A 25 1.41 -1.33 -1.86
C ALA A 25 0.05 -1.00 -1.24
N LEU A 26 -0.73 -0.11 -1.85
CA LEU A 26 -2.09 0.24 -1.43
C LEU A 26 -3.06 -0.95 -1.55
N ARG A 27 -2.98 -1.74 -2.62
CA ARG A 27 -3.80 -2.95 -2.76
C ARG A 27 -3.53 -3.95 -1.65
N TRP A 28 -2.27 -4.17 -1.31
CA TRP A 28 -1.90 -5.04 -0.19
C TRP A 28 -2.37 -4.46 1.14
N TYR A 29 -2.16 -3.16 1.37
CA TYR A 29 -2.62 -2.47 2.57
C TYR A 29 -4.13 -2.60 2.76
N GLY A 30 -4.93 -2.27 1.75
CA GLY A 30 -6.38 -2.39 1.82
C GLY A 30 -6.84 -3.84 1.98
N HIS A 31 -6.15 -4.80 1.36
CA HIS A 31 -6.44 -6.22 1.55
C HIS A 31 -6.22 -6.66 3.00
N VAL A 32 -5.07 -6.32 3.59
CA VAL A 32 -4.75 -6.66 4.98
C VAL A 32 -5.65 -5.90 5.96
N SER A 33 -5.98 -4.64 5.68
CA SER A 33 -6.84 -3.81 6.54
C SER A 33 -8.26 -4.36 6.67
N ARG A 34 -8.79 -4.98 5.60
CA ARG A 34 -10.09 -5.68 5.58
C ARG A 34 -10.03 -7.13 6.10
N MET A 35 -8.86 -7.66 6.41
CA MET A 35 -8.77 -8.97 7.07
C MET A 35 -9.28 -8.86 8.51
N GLY A 36 -9.83 -9.97 9.02
CA GLY A 36 -10.21 -10.06 10.43
C GLY A 36 -9.00 -9.98 11.38
N GLU A 37 -9.26 -9.50 12.60
CA GLU A 37 -8.26 -9.27 13.65
C GLU A 37 -7.54 -10.55 14.11
N GLU A 38 -8.12 -11.72 13.86
CA GLU A 38 -7.49 -13.00 14.16
C GLU A 38 -6.27 -13.28 13.27
N ARG A 39 -6.17 -12.61 12.11
CA ARG A 39 -5.12 -12.85 11.12
C ARG A 39 -3.82 -12.19 11.54
N TRP A 40 -2.73 -12.96 11.53
CA TRP A 40 -1.38 -12.47 11.78
C TRP A 40 -0.99 -11.23 10.96
N PRO A 41 -1.25 -11.15 9.64
CA PRO A 41 -0.96 -9.95 8.85
C PRO A 41 -1.59 -8.67 9.41
N LYS A 42 -2.85 -8.73 9.85
CA LYS A 42 -3.56 -7.60 10.46
C LYS A 42 -2.93 -7.19 11.79
N ARG A 43 -2.65 -8.16 12.67
CA ARG A 43 -1.98 -7.92 13.95
C ARG A 43 -0.59 -7.32 13.79
N ILE A 44 0.19 -7.80 12.83
CA ILE A 44 1.53 -7.26 12.52
C ILE A 44 1.41 -5.86 11.92
N LEU A 45 0.44 -5.64 11.03
CA LEU A 45 0.18 -4.34 10.46
C LEU A 45 -0.10 -3.33 11.57
N GLU A 46 -0.91 -3.66 12.57
CA GLU A 46 -1.26 -2.72 13.66
C GLU A 46 -0.12 -2.54 14.66
N TRP A 47 0.67 -3.58 14.89
CA TRP A 47 1.76 -3.57 15.84
C TRP A 47 2.84 -2.52 15.51
N SER A 48 3.23 -1.73 16.52
CA SER A 48 4.36 -0.80 16.44
C SER A 48 5.43 -1.17 17.47
N PRO A 49 6.65 -1.52 17.05
CA PRO A 49 7.74 -1.80 17.99
C PRO A 49 8.10 -0.52 18.75
N ARG A 50 8.38 -0.66 20.06
CA ARG A 50 8.87 0.44 20.88
C ARG A 50 10.35 0.70 20.58
N GLY A 51 10.68 1.95 20.27
CA GLY A 51 12.05 2.40 20.02
C GLY A 51 12.50 2.32 18.55
N ARG A 52 13.64 2.95 18.26
CA ARG A 52 14.30 2.91 16.95
C ARG A 52 15.56 2.06 17.05
N ARG A 53 15.67 1.03 16.20
CA ARG A 53 16.89 0.21 16.12
C ARG A 53 17.91 0.90 15.20
N ARG A 54 19.19 0.79 15.54
CA ARG A 54 20.29 1.22 14.64
C ARG A 54 20.17 0.44 13.32
N GLY A 55 20.38 1.12 12.20
CA GLY A 55 20.20 0.55 10.86
C GLY A 55 18.76 0.56 10.33
N GLN A 56 17.77 0.99 11.11
CA GLN A 56 16.40 1.12 10.61
C GLN A 56 16.28 2.32 9.65
N PRO A 57 15.68 2.13 8.46
CA PRO A 57 15.36 3.22 7.55
C PRO A 57 14.62 4.36 8.26
N ALA A 58 14.92 5.60 7.88
CA ALA A 58 14.29 6.78 8.48
C ALA A 58 12.77 6.80 8.23
N VAL A 59 12.34 6.34 7.05
CA VAL A 59 10.93 6.27 6.66
C VAL A 59 10.38 4.90 7.03
N LYS A 60 9.33 4.89 7.85
CA LYS A 60 8.57 3.67 8.15
C LYS A 60 7.63 3.37 6.98
N TRP A 61 7.39 2.08 6.74
CA TRP A 61 6.46 1.64 5.69
C TRP A 61 5.05 2.22 5.86
N LYS A 62 4.51 2.26 7.09
CA LYS A 62 3.22 2.93 7.37
C LYS A 62 3.21 4.39 6.91
N THR A 63 4.26 5.16 7.22
CA THR A 63 4.38 6.56 6.80
C THR A 63 4.43 6.69 5.27
N TYR A 64 5.07 5.74 4.59
CA TYR A 64 5.05 5.69 3.13
C TYR A 64 3.63 5.44 2.59
N ILE A 65 2.86 4.52 3.19
CA ILE A 65 1.47 4.25 2.81
C ILE A 65 0.60 5.49 3.03
N THR A 66 0.65 6.12 4.20
CA THR A 66 -0.14 7.33 4.51
C THR A 66 0.12 8.43 3.48
N LYS A 67 1.39 8.73 3.18
CA LYS A 67 1.74 9.72 2.15
C LYS A 67 1.26 9.34 0.74
N THR A 68 1.26 8.04 0.44
CA THR A 68 0.79 7.55 -0.86
C THR A 68 -0.73 7.64 -0.98
N MET A 69 -1.47 7.44 0.13
CA MET A 69 -2.93 7.63 0.19
C MET A 69 -3.27 9.12 0.06
N GLU A 70 -2.61 9.99 0.83
CA GLU A 70 -2.75 11.46 0.75
C GLU A 70 -2.49 11.96 -0.68
N GLY A 71 -1.38 11.53 -1.29
CA GLY A 71 -1.03 11.91 -2.67
C GLY A 71 -2.02 11.41 -3.73
N LYS A 72 -2.90 10.47 -3.39
CA LYS A 72 -3.98 9.97 -4.26
C LYS A 72 -5.38 10.42 -3.81
N GLY A 73 -5.48 11.21 -2.74
CA GLY A 73 -6.75 11.68 -2.18
C GLY A 73 -7.64 10.55 -1.65
N LEU A 74 -7.05 9.51 -1.05
CA LEU A 74 -7.76 8.38 -0.45
C LEU A 74 -7.79 8.51 1.07
N GLU A 75 -8.92 8.23 1.71
CA GLU A 75 -9.03 8.12 3.16
C GLU A 75 -9.07 6.66 3.63
N GLU A 76 -8.76 6.46 4.91
CA GLU A 76 -8.85 5.14 5.54
C GLU A 76 -10.32 4.79 5.80
N GLY A 77 -10.93 4.04 4.88
CA GLY A 77 -12.33 3.63 4.99
C GLY A 77 -13.15 3.74 3.70
N ASP A 78 -12.61 4.38 2.65
CA ASP A 78 -13.19 4.43 1.30
C ASP A 78 -13.24 3.07 0.58
#